data_AF-A0A0K8Q643-F1
#
_entry.id   AF-A0A0K8Q643-F1
#
_cell.length_a   1.000
_cell.length_b   1.000
_cell.length_c   1.000
_cell.angle_alpha   90.00
_cell.angle_beta   90.00
_cell.angle_gamma   90.00
#
_symmetry.space_group_name_H-M   'P 1'
#
loop_
_entity.id
_entity.type
_entity.pdbx_description
1 polymer ?
#
loop_
_entity_poly.entity_id
_entity_poly.type
_entity_poly.pdbx_seq_one_letter_code
_entity_poly.pdbx_strand_id
1 'polypeptide(L)'
;MKRRMSRAGRRPWINAKGPARAAFTGVVRSLPMVLLTLLILALAVPAAMVMAPAFTGRGPATATPDSSVPPWQQVPRELSLPGGIAPLSNSAPVPFPDNLAAQVEATLKTDGGGTFTGVVQDAATGQVLFDRGGADGRIPASNLKLFTAAAALRAIGPERRFNTR
;
A
#
# COMPACT_ATOMS: atom_id res chain seq x y z
N MET A 1 -68.86 49.80 -89.44
CA MET A 1 -69.44 51.00 -88.79
C MET A 1 -68.58 51.37 -87.58
N LYS A 2 -67.99 52.57 -87.60
CA LYS A 2 -67.48 53.43 -86.49
C LYS A 2 -66.58 52.86 -85.36
N ARG A 3 -65.36 53.43 -85.34
CA ARG A 3 -64.45 53.68 -84.23
C ARG A 3 -65.13 54.09 -82.90
N ARG A 4 -64.50 53.74 -81.78
CA ARG A 4 -64.08 54.71 -80.73
C ARG A 4 -62.95 54.17 -79.86
N MET A 5 -61.94 55.03 -79.68
CA MET A 5 -60.82 54.91 -78.74
C MET A 5 -61.29 55.19 -77.31
N SER A 6 -60.63 54.58 -76.32
CA SER A 6 -60.30 55.28 -75.06
C SER A 6 -58.96 54.78 -74.50
N ARG A 7 -58.26 55.69 -73.83
CA ARG A 7 -56.82 55.76 -73.60
C ARG A 7 -56.52 55.53 -72.10
N ALA A 8 -55.38 54.88 -71.85
CA ALA A 8 -54.42 55.10 -70.76
C ALA A 8 -54.84 55.02 -69.27
N GLY A 9 -54.22 54.07 -68.56
CA GLY A 9 -53.96 54.13 -67.12
C GLY A 9 -52.58 53.53 -66.83
N ARG A 10 -51.61 54.40 -66.51
CA ARG A 10 -50.20 54.09 -66.22
C ARG A 10 -50.11 53.35 -64.87
N ARG A 11 -49.28 52.31 -64.79
CA ARG A 11 -48.78 51.76 -63.52
C ARG A 11 -47.26 51.92 -63.48
N PRO A 12 -46.73 52.72 -62.55
CA PRO A 12 -45.35 52.56 -62.12
C PRO A 12 -45.30 52.17 -60.63
N TRP A 13 -44.06 51.95 -60.16
CA TRP A 13 -43.63 51.87 -58.76
C TRP A 13 -43.76 50.50 -58.08
N ILE A 14 -42.78 49.97 -57.35
CA ILE A 14 -41.31 50.02 -57.30
C ILE A 14 -40.95 48.92 -56.28
N ASN A 15 -39.88 48.18 -56.53
CA ASN A 15 -39.25 47.27 -55.56
C ASN A 15 -38.76 48.06 -54.33
N ALA A 16 -39.18 47.65 -53.13
CA ALA A 16 -38.49 47.99 -51.88
C ALA A 16 -38.71 46.89 -50.82
N LYS A 17 -37.95 45.80 -50.92
CA LYS A 17 -37.68 44.95 -49.73
C LYS A 17 -36.44 45.53 -49.06
N GLY A 18 -36.62 46.25 -47.96
CA GLY A 18 -35.53 46.84 -47.19
C GLY A 18 -34.60 45.78 -46.57
N PRO A 19 -33.27 45.98 -46.56
CA PRO A 19 -32.30 45.08 -45.95
C PRO A 19 -32.12 45.41 -44.47
N ALA A 20 -33.14 45.16 -43.64
CA ALA A 20 -33.04 45.50 -42.20
C ALA A 20 -33.32 44.32 -41.25
N ARG A 21 -33.61 43.11 -41.77
CA ARG A 21 -33.92 41.95 -40.91
C ARG A 21 -32.87 40.83 -40.93
N ALA A 22 -31.81 40.93 -41.72
CA ALA A 22 -30.80 39.88 -41.85
C ALA A 22 -29.53 40.10 -40.99
N ALA A 23 -29.26 41.31 -40.51
CA ALA A 23 -28.03 41.61 -39.75
C ALA A 23 -28.12 41.28 -38.25
N PHE A 24 -29.33 41.15 -37.69
CA PHE A 24 -29.53 40.97 -36.25
C PHE A 24 -29.39 39.51 -35.75
N THR A 25 -29.35 38.52 -36.65
CA THR A 25 -29.28 37.09 -36.27
C THR A 25 -27.87 36.55 -36.12
N GLY A 26 -26.85 37.23 -36.66
CA GLY A 26 -25.44 36.83 -36.51
C GLY A 26 -24.88 37.11 -35.12
N VAL A 27 -25.14 38.32 -34.60
CA VAL A 27 -24.61 38.78 -33.29
C VAL A 27 -25.27 38.05 -32.11
N VAL A 28 -26.57 37.75 -32.20
CA VAL A 28 -27.30 37.01 -31.15
C VAL A 28 -26.88 35.54 -31.09
N ARG A 29 -26.40 34.96 -32.20
CA ARG A 29 -25.95 33.56 -32.26
C ARG A 29 -24.53 33.35 -31.75
N SER A 30 -23.66 34.38 -31.84
CA SER A 30 -22.31 34.36 -31.26
C SER A 30 -22.29 34.70 -29.76
N LEU A 31 -23.30 35.41 -29.26
CA LEU A 31 -23.40 35.79 -27.84
C LEU A 31 -23.30 34.61 -26.85
N PRO A 32 -24.00 33.46 -27.03
CA PRO A 32 -23.84 32.32 -26.13
C PRO A 32 -22.44 31.69 -26.20
N MET A 33 -21.79 31.72 -27.36
CA MET A 33 -20.40 31.26 -27.52
C MET A 33 -19.42 32.17 -26.77
N VAL A 34 -19.61 33.50 -26.88
CA VAL A 34 -18.79 34.47 -26.14
C VAL A 34 -18.97 34.31 -24.63
N LEU A 35 -20.22 34.18 -24.15
CA LEU A 35 -20.53 33.91 -22.75
C LEU A 35 -19.92 32.60 -22.25
N LEU A 36 -20.01 31.52 -23.05
CA LEU A 36 -19.40 30.24 -22.72
C LEU A 36 -17.87 30.35 -22.64
N THR A 37 -17.22 31.03 -23.59
CA THR A 37 -15.77 31.24 -23.55
C THR A 37 -15.33 32.06 -22.34
N LEU A 38 -16.08 33.12 -21.99
CA LEU A 38 -15.81 33.92 -20.79
C LEU A 38 -16.03 33.11 -19.52
N LEU A 39 -17.07 32.28 -19.46
CA LEU A 39 -17.32 31.38 -18.34
C LEU A 39 -16.18 30.36 -18.19
N ILE A 40 -15.75 29.72 -19.28
CA ILE A 40 -14.63 28.77 -19.25
C ILE A 40 -13.36 29.46 -18.76
N LEU A 41 -13.03 30.65 -19.27
CA LEU A 41 -11.88 31.43 -18.80
C LEU A 41 -11.99 31.81 -17.32
N ALA A 42 -13.17 32.24 -16.88
CA ALA A 42 -13.43 32.62 -15.49
C ALA A 42 -13.28 31.44 -14.51
N LEU A 43 -13.53 30.20 -14.94
CA LEU A 43 -13.26 29.01 -14.14
C LEU A 43 -11.82 28.48 -14.28
N ALA A 44 -11.28 28.45 -15.50
CA ALA A 44 -10.00 27.82 -15.80
C ALA A 44 -8.81 28.60 -15.22
N VAL A 45 -8.85 29.93 -15.26
CA VAL A 45 -7.77 30.78 -14.74
C VAL A 45 -7.56 30.62 -13.23
N PRO A 46 -8.58 30.76 -12.36
CA PRO A 46 -8.39 30.56 -10.93
C PRO A 46 -8.04 29.10 -10.59
N ALA A 47 -8.63 28.11 -11.27
CA ALA A 47 -8.26 26.71 -11.08
C ALA A 47 -6.77 26.45 -11.41
N ALA A 48 -6.28 27.02 -12.51
CA ALA A 48 -4.87 26.95 -12.88
C ALA A 48 -3.96 27.66 -11.87
N MET A 49 -4.36 28.83 -11.34
CA MET A 49 -3.58 29.53 -10.31
C MET A 49 -3.48 28.74 -9.00
N VAL A 50 -4.54 28.04 -8.59
CA VAL A 50 -4.52 27.18 -7.39
C VAL A 50 -3.69 25.92 -7.61
N MET A 51 -3.70 25.35 -8.81
CA MET A 51 -3.03 24.09 -9.12
C MET A 51 -1.57 24.24 -9.59
N ALA A 52 -1.18 25.39 -10.16
CA ALA A 52 0.17 25.64 -10.68
C ALA A 52 1.30 25.38 -9.67
N PRO A 53 1.17 25.70 -8.37
CA PRO A 53 2.20 25.39 -7.38
C PRO A 53 2.49 23.89 -7.23
N ALA A 54 1.48 23.03 -7.39
CA ALA A 54 1.60 21.58 -7.25
C ALA A 54 2.43 20.96 -8.39
N PHE A 55 2.42 21.56 -9.58
CA PHE A 55 3.17 21.08 -10.74
C PHE A 55 4.54 21.75 -10.92
N THR A 56 4.73 22.93 -10.34
CA THR A 56 5.98 23.70 -10.45
C THR A 56 6.91 23.52 -9.24
N GLY A 57 6.43 22.86 -8.17
CA GLY A 57 7.16 22.74 -6.90
C GLY A 57 7.33 24.07 -6.18
N ARG A 58 6.59 25.11 -6.59
CA ARG A 58 6.72 26.50 -6.14
C ARG A 58 5.45 26.95 -5.41
N GLY A 59 5.07 26.19 -4.38
CA GLY A 59 4.04 26.59 -3.41
C GLY A 59 4.66 27.21 -2.16
N PRO A 60 3.87 27.87 -1.29
CA PRO A 60 4.31 28.09 0.08
C PRO A 60 4.81 26.75 0.62
N ALA A 61 5.96 26.75 1.31
CA ALA A 61 6.50 25.54 1.91
C ALA A 61 5.44 24.95 2.84
N THR A 62 4.60 24.05 2.32
CA THR A 62 3.81 23.15 3.13
C THR A 62 4.86 22.45 3.95
N ALA A 63 4.86 22.69 5.26
CA ALA A 63 5.72 21.98 6.18
C ALA A 63 5.69 20.52 5.75
N THR A 64 6.85 19.98 5.34
CA THR A 64 7.00 18.54 5.13
C THR A 64 6.35 17.91 6.35
N PRO A 65 5.28 17.12 6.21
CA PRO A 65 4.67 16.50 7.37
C PRO A 65 5.80 15.76 8.07
N ASP A 66 6.09 16.13 9.32
CA ASP A 66 7.09 15.44 10.13
C ASP A 66 6.66 13.97 10.14
N SER A 67 7.37 13.16 9.35
CA SER A 67 7.11 11.73 9.26
C SER A 67 7.67 11.13 10.55
N SER A 68 6.89 11.24 11.62
CA SER A 68 7.18 10.53 12.85
C SER A 68 6.93 9.04 12.59
N VAL A 69 8.00 8.24 12.71
CA VAL A 69 7.91 6.78 12.62
C VAL A 69 7.02 6.32 13.78
N PRO A 70 5.86 5.69 13.50
CA PRO A 70 4.97 5.23 14.56
C PRO A 70 5.69 4.31 15.54
N PRO A 71 5.30 4.27 16.83
CA PRO A 71 5.98 3.46 17.84
C PRO A 71 6.19 1.99 17.45
N TRP A 72 5.25 1.38 16.72
CA TRP A 72 5.35 -0.02 16.25
C TRP A 72 6.29 -0.24 15.06
N GLN A 73 6.81 0.83 14.45
CA GLN A 73 7.85 0.78 13.42
C GLN A 73 9.24 1.18 13.94
N GLN A 74 9.35 1.59 15.21
CA GLN A 74 10.65 1.86 15.83
C GLN A 74 11.33 0.54 16.20
N VAL A 75 12.66 0.52 16.09
CA VAL A 75 13.44 -0.66 16.48
C VAL A 75 13.32 -0.84 18.00
N PRO A 76 13.04 -2.05 18.51
CA PRO A 76 13.07 -2.32 19.94
C PRO A 76 14.43 -1.93 20.50
N ARG A 77 14.45 -1.03 21.50
CA ARG A 77 15.69 -0.61 22.19
C ARG A 77 16.11 -1.61 23.27
N GLU A 78 15.19 -2.47 23.66
CA GLU A 78 15.37 -3.48 24.69
C GLU A 78 14.90 -4.83 24.17
N LEU A 79 15.60 -5.89 24.59
CA LEU A 79 15.20 -7.24 24.31
C LEU A 79 14.01 -7.59 25.20
N SER A 80 12.87 -7.91 24.60
CA SER A 80 11.78 -8.54 25.34
C SER A 80 12.18 -9.97 25.68
N LEU A 81 12.42 -10.25 26.96
CA LEU A 81 12.60 -11.63 27.40
C LEU A 81 11.27 -12.37 27.25
N PRO A 82 11.26 -13.56 26.60
CA PRO A 82 10.06 -14.38 26.51
C PRO A 82 9.48 -14.62 27.91
N GLY A 83 8.23 -14.24 28.14
CA GLY A 83 7.53 -14.60 29.35
C GLY A 83 7.34 -16.11 29.44
N GLY A 84 7.53 -16.69 30.63
CA GLY A 84 7.19 -18.09 30.91
C GLY A 84 8.35 -19.08 31.05
N ILE A 85 9.60 -18.67 30.77
CA ILE A 85 10.79 -19.49 31.04
C ILE A 85 11.80 -18.63 31.80
N ALA A 86 11.98 -18.90 33.08
CA ALA A 86 13.02 -18.26 33.88
C ALA A 86 14.41 -18.71 33.38
N PRO A 87 15.43 -17.84 33.40
CA PRO A 87 16.80 -18.23 33.12
C PRO A 87 17.22 -19.42 34.01
N LEU A 88 17.98 -20.35 33.45
CA LEU A 88 18.54 -21.46 34.22
C LEU A 88 19.49 -20.89 35.29
N SER A 89 19.33 -21.31 36.54
CA SER A 89 20.31 -20.99 37.59
C SER A 89 21.58 -21.81 37.36
N ASN A 90 22.74 -21.18 37.46
CA ASN A 90 24.04 -21.88 37.40
C ASN A 90 24.23 -22.89 38.55
N SER A 91 23.42 -22.82 39.60
CA SER A 91 23.41 -23.77 40.72
C SER A 91 22.30 -24.83 40.61
N ALA A 92 21.56 -24.88 39.50
CA ALA A 92 20.49 -25.85 39.32
C ALA A 92 21.08 -27.28 39.24
N PRO A 93 20.53 -28.25 39.96
CA PRO A 93 20.98 -29.63 39.85
C PRO A 93 20.59 -30.21 38.49
N VAL A 94 21.47 -31.02 37.91
CA VAL A 94 21.17 -31.79 36.69
C VAL A 94 20.09 -32.83 37.02
N PRO A 95 19.03 -32.97 36.20
CA PRO A 95 18.02 -34.00 36.42
C PRO A 95 18.59 -35.42 36.39
N PHE A 96 18.07 -36.31 37.22
CA PHE A 96 18.42 -37.73 37.18
C PHE A 96 17.93 -38.35 35.84
N PRO A 97 18.82 -38.89 35.00
CA PRO A 97 18.47 -39.38 33.66
C PRO A 97 17.35 -40.42 33.67
N ASP A 98 17.41 -41.42 34.56
CA ASP A 98 16.41 -42.50 34.61
C ASP A 98 15.01 -41.98 34.94
N ASN A 99 14.91 -41.03 35.88
CA ASN A 99 13.63 -40.43 36.27
C ASN A 99 13.07 -39.54 35.14
N LEU A 100 13.93 -38.78 34.46
CA LEU A 100 13.54 -37.97 33.32
C LEU A 100 13.06 -38.85 32.16
N ALA A 101 13.85 -39.87 31.81
CA ALA A 101 13.53 -40.82 30.76
C ALA A 101 12.17 -41.44 31.04
N ALA A 102 11.93 -42.02 32.22
CA ALA A 102 10.65 -42.62 32.56
C ALA A 102 9.44 -41.69 32.35
N GLN A 103 9.56 -40.40 32.72
CA GLN A 103 8.50 -39.41 32.51
C GLN A 103 8.28 -39.08 31.03
N VAL A 104 9.37 -38.86 30.28
CA VAL A 104 9.32 -38.58 28.84
C VAL A 104 8.75 -39.78 28.10
N GLU A 105 9.20 -40.99 28.40
CA GLU A 105 8.73 -42.22 27.76
C GLU A 105 7.24 -42.46 28.01
N ALA A 106 6.77 -42.21 29.24
CA ALA A 106 5.34 -42.29 29.56
C ALA A 106 4.51 -41.32 28.72
N THR A 107 5.04 -40.13 28.43
CA THR A 107 4.38 -39.09 27.63
C THR A 107 4.37 -39.41 26.14
N LEU A 108 5.42 -40.06 25.64
CA LEU A 108 5.61 -40.37 24.22
C LEU A 108 4.89 -41.64 23.74
N LYS A 109 3.94 -42.17 24.54
CA LYS A 109 3.10 -43.30 24.12
C LYS A 109 2.06 -42.80 23.13
N THR A 110 2.16 -43.25 21.89
CA THR A 110 1.20 -42.90 20.83
C THR A 110 0.03 -43.87 20.84
N ASP A 111 -1.18 -43.34 20.68
CA ASP A 111 -2.44 -44.09 20.51
C ASP A 111 -2.67 -44.57 19.07
N GLY A 112 -1.93 -44.04 18.10
CA GLY A 112 -1.98 -44.40 16.67
C GLY A 112 -0.65 -44.93 16.10
N GLY A 113 -0.63 -45.12 14.77
CA GLY A 113 0.56 -45.53 14.04
C GLY A 113 1.56 -44.37 13.87
N GLY A 114 2.83 -44.61 14.20
CA GLY A 114 3.90 -43.62 14.05
C GLY A 114 5.14 -43.96 14.87
N THR A 115 6.22 -43.22 14.67
CA THR A 115 7.43 -43.29 15.51
C THR A 115 7.85 -41.89 15.92
N PHE A 116 8.40 -41.78 17.13
CA PHE A 116 8.93 -40.53 17.66
C PHE A 116 10.43 -40.68 17.93
N THR A 117 11.18 -39.63 17.62
CA THR A 117 12.58 -39.48 18.00
C THR A 117 12.76 -38.21 18.81
N GLY A 118 13.70 -38.20 19.75
CA GLY A 118 13.95 -37.03 20.56
C GLY A 118 15.21 -37.16 21.40
N VAL A 119 15.79 -36.02 21.73
CA VAL A 119 16.97 -35.91 22.60
C VAL A 119 16.69 -34.82 23.62
N VAL A 120 17.01 -35.09 24.89
CA VAL A 120 17.05 -34.09 25.95
C VAL A 120 18.49 -34.00 26.46
N GLN A 121 19.01 -32.79 26.52
CA GLN A 121 20.36 -32.50 26.99
C GLN A 121 20.31 -31.46 28.10
N ASP A 122 21.21 -31.60 29.07
CA ASP A 122 21.52 -30.52 30.00
C ASP A 122 22.21 -29.37 29.25
N ALA A 123 21.62 -28.17 29.32
CA ALA A 123 22.07 -27.03 28.52
C ALA A 123 23.42 -26.45 28.98
N ALA A 124 23.81 -26.66 30.24
CA ALA A 124 25.05 -26.13 30.81
C ALA A 124 26.26 -27.04 30.51
N THR A 125 26.06 -28.36 30.61
CA THR A 125 27.13 -29.36 30.47
C THR A 125 27.14 -30.06 29.11
N GLY A 126 26.02 -30.04 28.38
CA GLY A 126 25.84 -30.81 27.16
C GLY A 126 25.58 -32.31 27.40
N GLN A 127 25.40 -32.73 28.66
CA GLN A 127 25.11 -34.13 28.98
C GLN A 127 23.78 -34.56 28.37
N VAL A 128 23.77 -35.63 27.58
CA VAL A 128 22.53 -36.26 27.10
C VAL A 128 21.85 -36.98 28.27
N LEU A 129 20.62 -36.57 28.56
CA LEU A 129 19.79 -37.12 29.65
C LEU A 129 18.71 -38.08 29.13
N PHE A 130 18.36 -37.96 27.85
CA PHE A 130 17.44 -38.86 27.14
C PHE A 130 17.80 -38.86 25.65
N ASP A 131 17.83 -40.04 25.03
CA ASP A 131 17.97 -40.20 23.58
C ASP A 131 17.08 -41.35 23.10
N ARG A 132 16.21 -41.02 22.15
CA ARG A 132 15.42 -41.97 21.38
C ARG A 132 15.63 -41.68 19.91
N GLY A 133 16.52 -42.41 19.25
CA GLY A 133 16.79 -42.27 17.82
C GLY A 133 17.21 -40.85 17.42
N GLY A 134 17.96 -40.15 18.27
CA GLY A 134 18.38 -38.77 18.03
C GLY A 134 19.24 -38.56 16.80
N ALA A 135 19.93 -39.61 16.36
CA ALA A 135 20.71 -39.63 15.12
C ALA A 135 19.87 -39.94 13.86
N ASP A 136 18.61 -40.34 14.02
CA ASP A 136 17.75 -40.70 12.91
C ASP A 136 17.23 -39.43 12.21
N GLY A 137 17.43 -39.35 10.90
CA GLY A 137 16.96 -38.23 10.10
C GLY A 137 15.43 -38.07 10.13
N ARG A 138 14.95 -36.86 10.41
CA ARG A 138 13.52 -36.49 10.37
C ARG A 138 13.31 -35.20 9.60
N ILE A 139 12.11 -35.02 9.03
CA ILE A 139 11.71 -33.75 8.42
C ILE A 139 11.49 -32.72 9.54
N PRO A 140 12.28 -31.64 9.64
CA PRO A 140 12.26 -30.76 10.81
C PRO A 140 11.09 -29.76 10.81
N ALA A 141 10.36 -29.62 9.70
CA ALA A 141 9.35 -28.59 9.51
C ALA A 141 9.90 -27.20 9.89
N SER A 142 9.18 -26.42 10.71
CA SER A 142 9.63 -25.10 11.13
C SER A 142 10.85 -25.09 12.05
N ASN A 143 11.29 -26.22 12.61
CA ASN A 143 12.56 -26.28 13.36
C ASN A 143 13.77 -25.96 12.48
N LEU A 144 13.63 -26.09 11.14
CA LEU A 144 14.64 -25.62 10.18
C LEU A 144 15.00 -24.14 10.37
N LYS A 145 14.06 -23.32 10.87
CA LYS A 145 14.29 -21.89 11.13
C LYS A 145 15.41 -21.65 12.15
N LEU A 146 15.64 -22.56 13.09
CA LEU A 146 16.74 -22.45 14.06
C LEU A 146 18.10 -22.46 13.35
N PHE A 147 18.27 -23.40 12.40
CA PHE A 147 19.48 -23.49 11.57
C PHE A 147 19.63 -22.26 10.68
N THR A 148 18.54 -21.82 10.03
CA THR A 148 18.56 -20.60 9.19
C THR A 148 18.91 -19.36 10.01
N ALA A 149 18.35 -19.21 11.21
CA ALA A 149 18.64 -18.08 12.09
C ALA A 149 20.10 -18.08 12.53
N ALA A 150 20.63 -19.22 12.99
CA ALA A 150 22.02 -19.35 13.37
C ALA A 150 22.97 -19.07 12.19
N ALA A 151 22.66 -19.58 11.00
CA ALA A 151 23.44 -19.32 9.79
C ALA A 151 23.40 -17.84 9.39
N ALA A 152 22.22 -17.20 9.41
CA ALA A 152 22.07 -15.79 9.10
C ALA A 152 22.84 -14.91 10.09
N LEU A 153 22.70 -15.15 11.39
CA LEU A 153 23.45 -14.39 12.42
C LEU A 153 24.96 -14.52 12.23
N ARG A 154 25.46 -15.71 11.88
CA ARG A 154 26.88 -15.92 11.57
C ARG A 154 27.32 -15.26 10.26
N ALA A 155 26.47 -15.23 9.24
CA ALA A 155 26.83 -14.76 7.90
C ALA A 155 26.71 -13.24 7.74
N ILE A 156 25.65 -12.62 8.26
CA ILE A 156 25.35 -11.19 8.08
C ILE A 156 25.42 -10.37 9.38
N GLY A 157 25.52 -11.02 10.53
CA GLY A 157 25.56 -10.37 11.85
C GLY A 157 24.18 -9.93 12.37
N PRO A 158 24.06 -9.66 13.67
CA PRO A 158 22.78 -9.23 14.29
C PRO A 158 22.36 -7.82 13.88
N GLU A 159 23.31 -6.97 13.45
CA GLU A 159 23.05 -5.57 13.11
C GLU A 159 22.64 -5.35 11.64
N ARG A 160 22.48 -6.42 10.84
CA ARG A 160 22.20 -6.29 9.41
C ARG A 160 20.84 -5.63 9.17
N ARG A 161 20.83 -4.58 8.35
CA ARG A 161 19.59 -3.95 7.83
C ARG A 161 19.42 -4.17 6.33
N PHE A 162 18.18 -4.20 5.89
CA PHE A 162 17.78 -4.17 4.48
C PHE A 162 17.19 -2.79 4.17
N ASN A 163 17.51 -2.25 2.99
CA ASN A 163 17.07 -0.92 2.55
C ASN A 163 16.16 -1.05 1.33
N THR A 164 15.12 -0.22 1.25
CA THR A 164 14.22 -0.09 0.09
C THR A 164 14.43 1.28 -0.55
N ARG A 165 14.32 1.38 -1.89
CA ARG A 165 14.43 2.63 -2.66
C ARG A 165 13.13 2.91 -3.40
#